data_AF-S7VB52-F1
#
_entry.id   AF-S7VB52-F1
#
_cell.length_a   1.000
_cell.length_b   1.000
_cell.length_c   1.000
_cell.angle_alpha   90.00
_cell.angle_beta   90.00
_cell.angle_gamma   90.00
#
_symmetry.space_group_name_H-M   'P 1'
#
loop_
_entity.id
_entity.type
_entity.pdbx_description
1 polymer ?
#
loop_
_entity_poly.entity_id
_entity_poly.type
_entity_poly.pdbx_seq_one_letter_code
_entity_poly.pdbx_strand_id
1 'polypeptide(L)'
;MKNQYHCWLIFLFMFLGMEHSFSQNLAPGSPVLEEFGRRKQLLSDDIDSLKQAGLRPDLSVTSLFSTPEKSSKKSYEISLLPVQFNMGYNSKRPYGYGGYGMPNGRGFEQYISTGVYGRLGFLHVQLQPEYVFAQNKSYQGFGSDHSDKVLRDRFHYWNRNDRPELLGNGNSSRAWWGQSSITAKFGGFETGVSTRTIWWGPGQWNALTFSGNAESFPHLTLNSHRPLKTFLGHFEGQLIVGRLESSGMNASQNETLNEKYFLPLDEDWRYLNAITINYQPKWVPGLYLGFIRTFQQYSAKRGTQFRDYLPIFDAFQKIEYFEDGNSVAFDSEARDQQATLFLKFLNKKAKFEIYAEYGRRDHALNWRDAILNPEHSRAYLMGFQKLFSLNKENSYLQIRSEILHQQESVNRYIRYEALGGRTSWATHYQVRGFTNRGKALGSGIGTGSNSQTFEVAVVEGFNKLGIMVERIANHQDFYYRAFGQDEEMLPWVDLTIGVLANKQWKNFLLGSQFQLVNGTNYQWQSDPASTASFPKGKDLMSFHGTINLVYLLGVNK
;
A
#
# COMPACT_ATOMS: atom_id res chain seq x y z
N MET A 1 -45.41 8.76 -13.25
CA MET A 1 -44.92 9.61 -12.13
C MET A 1 -45.23 9.08 -10.72
N LYS A 2 -45.98 7.98 -10.50
CA LYS A 2 -46.26 7.45 -9.14
C LYS A 2 -45.14 6.58 -8.52
N ASN A 3 -44.19 6.08 -9.32
CA ASN A 3 -43.10 5.21 -8.83
C ASN A 3 -41.82 5.95 -8.40
N GLN A 4 -41.67 7.24 -8.68
CA GLN A 4 -40.49 7.99 -8.23
C GLN A 4 -40.59 8.44 -6.77
N TYR A 5 -41.79 8.76 -6.28
CA TYR A 5 -42.00 9.20 -4.89
C TYR A 5 -41.76 8.10 -3.85
N HIS A 6 -41.91 6.82 -4.22
CA HIS A 6 -41.63 5.70 -3.33
C HIS A 6 -40.13 5.54 -3.04
N CYS A 7 -39.24 5.79 -4.02
CA CYS A 7 -37.80 5.75 -3.80
C CYS A 7 -37.30 6.90 -2.89
N TRP A 8 -37.87 8.09 -3.03
CA TRP A 8 -37.55 9.24 -2.17
C TRP A 8 -38.06 9.05 -0.74
N LEU A 9 -39.24 8.45 -0.55
CA LEU A 9 -39.78 8.14 0.77
C LEU A 9 -38.98 7.06 1.51
N ILE A 10 -38.44 6.05 0.80
CA ILE A 10 -37.52 5.06 1.39
C ILE A 10 -36.19 5.70 1.79
N PHE A 11 -35.66 6.62 0.97
CA PHE A 11 -34.46 7.39 1.30
C PHE A 11 -34.70 8.32 2.50
N LEU A 12 -35.87 8.95 2.61
CA LEU A 12 -36.24 9.82 3.73
C LEU A 12 -36.49 9.04 5.03
N PHE A 13 -37.08 7.84 4.95
CA PHE A 13 -37.29 6.97 6.12
C PHE A 13 -35.97 6.38 6.66
N MET A 14 -34.94 6.20 5.83
CA MET A 14 -33.60 5.83 6.30
C MET A 14 -32.92 6.91 7.15
N PHE A 15 -33.33 8.18 7.00
CA PHE A 15 -32.78 9.30 7.79
C PHE A 15 -33.45 9.49 9.17
N LEU A 16 -34.68 8.98 9.38
CA LEU A 16 -35.45 9.20 10.60
C LEU A 16 -35.19 8.18 11.74
N GLY A 17 -34.29 7.21 11.53
CA GLY A 17 -33.93 6.16 12.49
C GLY A 17 -32.48 6.18 12.98
N MET A 18 -31.81 7.33 12.92
CA MET A 18 -30.39 7.47 13.31
C MET A 18 -30.25 7.41 14.84
N GLU A 19 -29.89 6.25 15.38
CA GLU A 19 -29.31 6.15 16.73
C GLU A 19 -27.82 5.85 16.66
N HIS A 20 -27.07 6.40 17.62
CA HIS A 20 -25.61 6.31 17.71
C HIS A 20 -25.14 4.86 17.91
N SER A 21 -24.58 4.26 16.86
CA SER A 21 -23.97 2.95 16.93
C SER A 21 -22.76 2.90 15.99
N PHE A 22 -21.63 2.36 16.45
CA PHE A 22 -20.31 2.66 15.88
C PHE A 22 -19.57 1.45 15.27
N SER A 23 -20.28 0.43 14.78
CA SER A 23 -19.68 -0.81 14.22
C SER A 23 -18.98 -0.63 12.85
N GLN A 24 -18.61 0.59 12.48
CA GLN A 24 -18.04 0.98 11.19
C GLN A 24 -16.52 0.75 11.18
N ASN A 25 -15.97 0.23 10.08
CA ASN A 25 -14.51 0.05 9.93
C ASN A 25 -13.92 1.07 8.97
N LEU A 26 -12.98 1.88 9.46
CA LEU A 26 -12.25 2.83 8.63
C LEU A 26 -11.21 2.14 7.75
N ALA A 27 -10.85 2.80 6.64
CA ALA A 27 -9.85 2.28 5.72
C ALA A 27 -8.48 2.13 6.40
N PRO A 28 -7.78 1.00 6.18
CA PRO A 28 -6.39 0.87 6.60
C PRO A 28 -5.50 1.82 5.79
N GLY A 29 -4.34 2.16 6.35
CA GLY A 29 -3.39 3.12 5.77
C GLY A 29 -3.63 4.58 6.14
N SER A 30 -4.60 4.91 7.00
CA SER A 30 -4.72 6.24 7.60
C SER A 30 -3.63 6.44 8.66
N PRO A 31 -2.60 7.30 8.44
CA PRO A 31 -1.43 7.34 9.31
C PRO A 31 -1.77 7.70 10.76
N VAL A 32 -2.68 8.67 10.97
CA VAL A 32 -3.03 9.14 12.32
C VAL A 32 -3.80 8.07 13.11
N LEU A 33 -4.73 7.38 12.47
CA LEU A 33 -5.58 6.38 13.12
C LEU A 33 -4.82 5.09 13.39
N GLU A 34 -4.07 4.59 12.41
CA GLU A 34 -3.29 3.36 12.57
C GLU A 34 -2.17 3.51 13.58
N GLU A 35 -1.45 4.63 13.56
CA GLU A 35 -0.39 4.90 14.52
C GLU A 35 -0.93 4.92 15.97
N PHE A 36 -2.06 5.60 16.20
CA PHE A 36 -2.72 5.60 17.49
C PHE A 36 -3.16 4.18 17.91
N GLY A 37 -3.78 3.44 17.00
CA GLY A 37 -4.20 2.05 17.23
C GLY A 37 -3.03 1.15 17.62
N ARG A 38 -1.88 1.26 16.94
CA ARG A 38 -0.65 0.51 17.27
C ARG A 38 -0.10 0.87 18.63
N ARG A 39 -0.11 2.16 19.02
CA ARG A 39 0.24 2.55 20.40
C ARG A 39 -0.69 1.92 21.43
N LYS A 40 -2.00 1.95 21.19
CA LYS A 40 -2.98 1.28 22.07
C LYS A 40 -2.71 -0.22 22.20
N GLN A 41 -2.33 -0.92 21.12
CA GLN A 41 -1.93 -2.34 21.17
C GLN A 41 -0.73 -2.59 22.11
N LEU A 42 0.21 -1.65 22.19
CA LEU A 42 1.39 -1.74 23.07
C LEU A 42 1.11 -1.36 24.53
N LEU A 43 0.19 -0.44 24.77
CA LEU A 43 -0.07 0.15 26.09
C LEU A 43 -1.22 -0.52 26.86
N SER A 44 -2.09 -1.28 26.19
CA SER A 44 -3.23 -1.94 26.84
C SER A 44 -2.81 -3.18 27.65
N ASP A 45 -3.09 -3.13 28.95
CA ASP A 45 -2.81 -4.20 29.93
C ASP A 45 -3.91 -5.26 30.01
N ASP A 46 -4.98 -5.17 29.20
CA ASP A 46 -6.01 -6.21 29.15
C ASP A 46 -5.39 -7.52 28.67
N ILE A 47 -4.91 -8.34 29.58
CA ILE A 47 -4.36 -9.68 29.32
C ILE A 47 -5.47 -10.61 28.77
N ASP A 48 -6.74 -10.26 29.01
CA ASP A 48 -7.92 -10.89 28.38
C ASP A 48 -8.21 -10.39 26.94
N SER A 49 -7.53 -9.34 26.45
CA SER A 49 -7.65 -8.79 25.08
C SER A 49 -6.85 -9.54 24.01
N LEU A 50 -6.26 -10.70 24.34
CA LEU A 50 -6.00 -11.72 23.30
C LEU A 50 -7.32 -12.14 22.60
N LYS A 51 -8.48 -11.78 23.16
CA LYS A 51 -9.68 -11.54 22.37
C LYS A 51 -9.57 -10.19 21.63
N GLN A 52 -9.21 -10.25 20.34
CA GLN A 52 -9.46 -9.23 19.29
C GLN A 52 -8.38 -8.18 18.94
N ALA A 53 -7.10 -8.38 19.23
CA ALA A 53 -6.04 -7.62 18.54
C ALA A 53 -5.47 -8.45 17.38
N GLY A 54 -5.94 -8.20 16.16
CA GLY A 54 -5.36 -8.79 14.94
C GLY A 54 -3.96 -8.25 14.66
N LEU A 55 -3.35 -8.74 13.57
CA LEU A 55 -2.03 -8.28 13.10
C LEU A 55 -1.93 -6.73 13.03
N ARG A 56 -3.00 -6.10 12.55
CA ARG A 56 -3.21 -4.66 12.50
C ARG A 56 -4.23 -4.23 13.57
N PRO A 57 -4.17 -2.99 14.06
CA PRO A 57 -5.16 -2.50 15.02
C PRO A 57 -6.58 -2.49 14.42
N ASP A 58 -7.58 -2.74 15.25
CA ASP A 58 -8.97 -2.51 14.87
C ASP A 58 -9.22 -1.01 14.71
N LEU A 59 -9.55 -0.60 13.48
CA LEU A 59 -9.83 0.79 13.12
C LEU A 59 -11.32 1.13 13.15
N SER A 60 -12.12 0.33 13.87
CA SER A 60 -13.52 0.65 14.05
C SER A 60 -13.72 1.97 14.80
N VAL A 61 -14.76 2.72 14.45
CA VAL A 61 -15.06 3.98 15.15
C VAL A 61 -15.31 3.69 16.64
N THR A 62 -15.97 2.56 16.95
CA THR A 62 -16.14 2.10 18.34
C THR A 62 -14.79 1.95 19.06
N SER A 63 -13.86 1.19 18.49
CA SER A 63 -12.58 0.87 19.15
C SER A 63 -11.69 2.10 19.35
N LEU A 64 -11.74 3.04 18.41
CA LEU A 64 -10.89 4.22 18.41
C LEU A 64 -11.44 5.34 19.29
N PHE A 65 -12.77 5.57 19.28
CA PHE A 65 -13.36 6.81 19.79
C PHE A 65 -14.43 6.64 20.86
N SER A 66 -15.02 5.46 21.04
CA SER A 66 -16.05 5.24 22.06
C SER A 66 -15.52 4.44 23.26
N THR A 67 -16.10 4.65 24.43
CA THR A 67 -16.00 3.67 25.53
C THR A 67 -16.76 2.41 25.13
N PRO A 68 -16.29 1.20 25.48
CA PRO A 68 -16.96 -0.04 25.11
C PRO A 68 -18.36 -0.08 25.75
N GLU A 69 -19.37 0.39 25.03
CA GLU A 69 -20.75 0.18 25.41
C GLU A 69 -21.13 -1.28 25.15
N LYS A 70 -22.00 -1.80 26.02
CA LYS A 70 -22.57 -3.15 25.88
C LYS A 70 -23.14 -3.28 24.49
N SER A 71 -22.58 -4.23 23.72
CA SER A 71 -23.09 -4.70 22.43
C SER A 71 -24.62 -4.66 22.40
N SER A 72 -25.15 -3.74 21.61
CA SER A 72 -26.57 -3.63 21.33
C SER A 72 -27.00 -4.94 20.65
N LYS A 73 -27.86 -5.73 21.33
CA LYS A 73 -28.47 -6.96 20.78
C LYS A 73 -29.46 -6.68 19.63
N LYS A 74 -29.55 -5.44 19.13
CA LYS A 74 -30.49 -5.07 18.06
C LYS A 74 -30.15 -5.81 16.77
N SER A 75 -31.19 -6.25 16.06
CA SER A 75 -31.09 -6.94 14.78
C SER A 75 -30.69 -6.01 13.63
N TYR A 76 -30.71 -4.69 13.83
CA TYR A 76 -30.30 -3.71 12.84
C TYR A 76 -29.49 -2.57 13.46
N GLU A 77 -28.70 -1.89 12.63
CA GLU A 77 -27.86 -0.74 12.98
C GLU A 77 -27.73 0.15 11.75
N ILE A 78 -27.79 1.47 11.92
CA ILE A 78 -27.48 2.45 10.87
C ILE A 78 -26.62 3.54 11.49
N SER A 79 -25.54 3.92 10.84
CA SER A 79 -24.68 4.99 11.33
C SER A 79 -23.93 5.73 10.22
N LEU A 80 -23.53 6.96 10.53
CA LEU A 80 -22.79 7.83 9.62
C LEU A 80 -21.28 7.58 9.74
N LEU A 81 -20.61 7.42 8.61
CA LEU A 81 -19.17 7.31 8.53
C LEU A 81 -18.52 8.68 8.72
N PRO A 82 -17.36 8.76 9.40
CA PRO A 82 -16.61 10.01 9.53
C PRO A 82 -16.36 10.68 8.19
N VAL A 83 -16.31 12.01 8.20
CA VAL A 83 -15.83 12.77 7.04
C VAL A 83 -14.31 12.75 7.08
N GLN A 84 -13.71 12.23 6.02
CA GLN A 84 -12.27 12.25 5.79
C GLN A 84 -11.98 13.27 4.70
N PHE A 85 -11.09 14.21 5.00
CA PHE A 85 -10.61 15.21 4.07
C PHE A 85 -9.08 15.20 4.11
N ASN A 86 -8.44 14.86 3.00
CA ASN A 86 -6.99 14.95 2.85
C ASN A 86 -6.67 16.00 1.80
N MET A 87 -5.68 16.83 2.08
CA MET A 87 -5.16 17.83 1.15
C MET A 87 -3.66 17.67 1.02
N GLY A 88 -3.19 17.54 -0.20
CA GLY A 88 -1.77 17.47 -0.56
C GLY A 88 -1.32 18.71 -1.31
N TYR A 89 -0.07 19.10 -1.12
CA TYR A 89 0.60 20.11 -1.93
C TYR A 89 2.03 19.67 -2.25
N ASN A 90 2.36 19.63 -3.53
CA ASN A 90 3.67 19.28 -4.05
C ASN A 90 4.23 20.42 -4.92
N SER A 91 5.31 21.07 -4.49
CA SER A 91 5.70 22.36 -5.11
C SER A 91 6.35 22.23 -6.50
N LYS A 92 7.37 21.37 -6.64
CA LYS A 92 8.19 21.29 -7.87
C LYS A 92 8.00 20.01 -8.68
N ARG A 93 7.65 18.90 -8.05
CA ARG A 93 7.51 17.57 -8.65
C ARG A 93 6.54 16.69 -7.83
N PRO A 94 6.03 15.59 -8.38
CA PRO A 94 5.34 14.56 -7.61
C PRO A 94 6.21 14.05 -6.46
N TYR A 95 5.62 13.83 -5.30
CA TYR A 95 6.26 13.21 -4.14
C TYR A 95 5.19 12.67 -3.19
N GLY A 96 5.59 11.66 -2.40
CA GLY A 96 4.72 11.02 -1.41
C GLY A 96 4.00 9.79 -1.94
N TYR A 97 3.47 9.02 -1.00
CA TYR A 97 2.80 7.74 -1.22
C TYR A 97 1.74 7.54 -0.12
N GLY A 98 0.81 6.60 -0.33
CA GLY A 98 -0.24 6.32 0.67
C GLY A 98 -1.42 7.31 0.70
N GLY A 99 -1.84 7.80 -0.47
CA GLY A 99 -2.97 8.74 -0.65
C GLY A 99 -4.23 8.12 -1.26
N TYR A 100 -4.38 6.80 -1.24
CA TYR A 100 -5.46 6.09 -1.93
C TYR A 100 -5.49 6.44 -3.43
N GLY A 101 -6.63 6.91 -3.93
CA GLY A 101 -6.80 7.36 -5.32
C GLY A 101 -6.11 8.69 -5.67
N MET A 102 -5.52 9.42 -4.72
CA MET A 102 -4.77 10.65 -5.03
C MET A 102 -3.55 10.34 -5.89
N PRO A 103 -3.31 11.02 -7.03
CA PRO A 103 -2.18 10.69 -7.90
C PRO A 103 -0.82 11.11 -7.33
N ASN A 104 -0.77 11.99 -6.31
CA ASN A 104 0.46 12.56 -5.73
C ASN A 104 1.28 13.38 -6.74
N GLY A 105 0.62 13.97 -7.74
CA GLY A 105 1.18 14.85 -8.75
C GLY A 105 1.65 16.20 -8.19
N ARG A 106 2.19 17.05 -9.07
CA ARG A 106 2.61 18.42 -8.71
C ARG A 106 1.40 19.35 -8.57
N GLY A 107 1.41 20.19 -7.54
CA GLY A 107 0.37 21.16 -7.25
C GLY A 107 -0.51 20.74 -6.07
N PHE A 108 -1.71 21.29 -6.01
CA PHE A 108 -2.70 20.93 -4.99
C PHE A 108 -3.49 19.68 -5.38
N GLU A 109 -3.77 18.86 -4.38
CA GLU A 109 -4.63 17.69 -4.47
C GLU A 109 -5.56 17.60 -3.27
N GLN A 110 -6.73 17.03 -3.47
CA GLN A 110 -7.76 16.86 -2.46
C GLN A 110 -8.37 15.47 -2.57
N TYR A 111 -8.66 14.86 -1.43
CA TYR A 111 -9.41 13.63 -1.29
C TYR A 111 -10.49 13.84 -0.24
N ILE A 112 -11.72 13.47 -0.58
CA ILE A 112 -12.88 13.59 0.31
C ILE A 112 -13.62 12.26 0.33
N SER A 113 -13.95 11.78 1.52
CA SER A 113 -14.75 10.56 1.68
C SER A 113 -15.62 10.65 2.92
N THR A 114 -16.87 10.22 2.79
CA THR A 114 -17.84 10.05 3.87
C THR A 114 -18.90 9.07 3.41
N GLY A 115 -19.84 8.70 4.27
CA GLY A 115 -20.92 7.82 3.86
C GLY A 115 -21.73 7.24 5.00
N VAL A 116 -22.32 6.08 4.75
CA VAL A 116 -23.23 5.40 5.66
C VAL A 116 -22.85 3.94 5.83
N TYR A 117 -23.11 3.43 7.02
CA TYR A 117 -23.01 2.03 7.35
C TYR A 117 -24.36 1.53 7.84
N GLY A 118 -24.75 0.34 7.39
CA GLY A 118 -25.97 -0.34 7.79
C GLY A 118 -25.69 -1.81 8.08
N ARG A 119 -26.33 -2.33 9.12
CA ARG A 119 -26.34 -3.76 9.46
C ARG A 119 -27.79 -4.22 9.58
N LEU A 120 -28.08 -5.39 9.02
CA LEU A 120 -29.36 -6.08 9.16
C LEU A 120 -29.09 -7.58 9.35
N GLY A 121 -29.16 -8.03 10.61
CA GLY A 121 -28.82 -9.40 11.00
C GLY A 121 -27.38 -9.73 10.67
N PHE A 122 -27.19 -10.67 9.74
CA PHE A 122 -25.90 -11.09 9.21
C PHE A 122 -25.41 -10.22 8.05
N LEU A 123 -26.27 -9.39 7.44
CA LEU A 123 -25.92 -8.55 6.30
C LEU A 123 -25.33 -7.22 6.78
N HIS A 124 -24.23 -6.81 6.17
CA HIS A 124 -23.51 -5.57 6.43
C HIS A 124 -23.34 -4.81 5.12
N VAL A 125 -23.67 -3.53 5.12
CA VAL A 125 -23.56 -2.64 3.97
C VAL A 125 -22.81 -1.39 4.40
N GLN A 126 -21.74 -1.08 3.68
CA GLN A 126 -20.98 0.16 3.84
C GLN A 126 -20.97 0.86 2.49
N LEU A 127 -21.48 2.08 2.43
CA LEU A 127 -21.38 2.94 1.25
C LEU A 127 -20.52 4.14 1.63
N GLN A 128 -19.29 4.18 1.14
CA GLN A 128 -18.31 5.21 1.45
C GLN A 128 -17.56 5.65 0.18
N PRO A 129 -18.22 6.41 -0.71
CA PRO A 129 -17.60 6.90 -1.92
C PRO A 129 -16.40 7.82 -1.63
N GLU A 130 -15.56 7.97 -2.64
CA GLU A 130 -14.37 8.81 -2.63
C GLU A 130 -14.44 9.79 -3.79
N TYR A 131 -14.01 11.02 -3.53
CA TYR A 131 -13.79 12.02 -4.55
C TYR A 131 -12.36 12.55 -4.44
N VAL A 132 -11.65 12.54 -5.57
CA VAL A 132 -10.29 13.05 -5.71
C VAL A 132 -10.27 14.18 -6.73
N PHE A 133 -9.55 15.24 -6.41
CA PHE A 133 -9.17 16.29 -7.33
C PHE A 133 -7.66 16.49 -7.29
N ALA A 134 -7.02 16.67 -8.44
CA ALA A 134 -5.59 16.94 -8.54
C ALA A 134 -5.29 17.94 -9.66
N GLN A 135 -4.37 18.87 -9.41
CA GLN A 135 -3.96 19.86 -10.43
C GLN A 135 -3.03 19.28 -11.51
N ASN A 136 -2.22 18.27 -11.17
CA ASN A 136 -1.17 17.68 -12.01
C ASN A 136 -0.42 18.70 -12.88
N LYS A 137 0.13 19.73 -12.26
CA LYS A 137 0.94 20.74 -12.98
C LYS A 137 2.13 20.06 -13.65
N SER A 138 2.55 20.59 -14.80
CA SER A 138 3.75 20.13 -15.50
C SER A 138 4.96 20.14 -14.57
N TYR A 139 5.89 19.21 -14.73
CA TYR A 139 7.13 19.20 -13.96
C TYR A 139 8.25 18.60 -14.81
N GLN A 140 9.49 18.80 -14.36
CA GLN A 140 10.64 18.22 -15.05
C GLN A 140 10.67 16.70 -14.82
N GLY A 141 10.23 15.93 -15.82
CA GLY A 141 10.32 14.47 -15.87
C GLY A 141 11.68 13.97 -16.34
N PHE A 142 11.72 12.70 -16.75
CA PHE A 142 12.88 12.08 -17.38
C PHE A 142 13.11 12.68 -18.77
N GLY A 143 14.37 13.05 -19.05
CA GLY A 143 14.73 13.78 -20.27
C GLY A 143 14.96 12.88 -21.49
N SER A 144 14.97 13.51 -22.67
CA SER A 144 15.33 12.87 -23.95
C SER A 144 16.79 13.08 -24.34
N ASP A 145 17.57 13.76 -23.50
CA ASP A 145 18.98 14.13 -23.65
C ASP A 145 19.96 12.99 -23.31
N HIS A 146 19.45 11.77 -23.14
CA HIS A 146 20.27 10.59 -22.91
C HIS A 146 20.53 9.81 -24.20
N SER A 147 21.58 8.97 -24.18
CA SER A 147 21.86 8.05 -25.28
C SER A 147 20.70 7.09 -25.54
N ASP A 148 20.57 6.64 -26.78
CA ASP A 148 19.54 5.68 -27.20
C ASP A 148 19.53 4.39 -26.35
N LYS A 149 20.69 3.97 -25.82
CA LYS A 149 20.79 2.83 -24.89
C LYS A 149 20.08 3.13 -23.56
N VAL A 150 20.39 4.27 -22.94
CA VAL A 150 19.81 4.70 -21.66
C VAL A 150 18.30 4.90 -21.79
N LEU A 151 17.84 5.48 -22.91
CA LEU A 151 16.41 5.60 -23.21
C LEU A 151 15.75 4.22 -23.27
N ARG A 152 16.31 3.26 -24.02
CA ARG A 152 15.81 1.87 -24.04
C ARG A 152 15.79 1.22 -22.66
N ASP A 153 16.82 1.45 -21.86
CA ASP A 153 16.90 0.92 -20.48
C ASP A 153 15.86 1.55 -19.56
N ARG A 154 15.45 2.80 -19.78
CA ARG A 154 14.34 3.42 -19.04
C ARG A 154 13.01 2.78 -19.43
N PHE A 155 12.76 2.64 -20.73
CA PHE A 155 11.57 1.99 -21.25
C PHE A 155 11.52 0.49 -20.93
N HIS A 156 12.64 -0.16 -20.66
CA HIS A 156 12.67 -1.54 -20.14
C HIS A 156 11.83 -1.68 -18.85
N TYR A 157 11.91 -0.72 -17.94
CA TYR A 157 11.12 -0.76 -16.69
C TYR A 157 9.70 -0.26 -16.88
N TRP A 158 9.48 0.80 -17.66
CA TRP A 158 8.12 1.28 -17.95
C TRP A 158 7.28 0.25 -18.72
N ASN A 159 7.89 -0.49 -19.65
CA ASN A 159 7.23 -1.59 -20.34
C ASN A 159 7.03 -2.84 -19.46
N ARG A 160 7.46 -2.84 -18.19
CA ARG A 160 7.25 -3.95 -17.24
C ARG A 160 6.51 -3.52 -15.99
N ASN A 161 6.15 -2.24 -15.91
CA ASN A 161 5.45 -1.67 -14.79
C ASN A 161 4.61 -0.50 -15.28
N ASP A 162 3.29 -0.68 -15.27
CA ASP A 162 2.32 0.38 -15.55
C ASP A 162 2.32 1.40 -14.40
N ARG A 163 3.32 2.27 -14.42
CA ARG A 163 3.54 3.41 -13.52
C ARG A 163 4.07 4.58 -14.37
N PRO A 164 3.17 5.27 -15.09
CA PRO A 164 3.55 6.40 -15.93
C PRO A 164 4.08 7.57 -15.08
N GLU A 165 4.80 8.48 -15.70
CA GLU A 165 5.21 9.74 -15.06
C GLU A 165 3.99 10.59 -14.67
N LEU A 166 2.98 10.62 -15.54
CA LEU A 166 1.73 11.33 -15.31
C LEU A 166 0.55 10.36 -15.20
N LEU A 167 -0.26 10.54 -14.16
CA LEU A 167 -1.54 9.85 -13.98
C LEU A 167 -2.73 10.68 -14.51
N GLY A 168 -2.47 11.87 -15.04
CA GLY A 168 -3.45 12.77 -15.65
C GLY A 168 -2.77 13.97 -16.28
N ASN A 169 -3.40 14.53 -17.32
CA ASN A 169 -2.90 15.69 -18.04
C ASN A 169 -3.56 16.96 -17.49
N GLY A 170 -2.87 17.66 -16.59
CA GLY A 170 -3.41 18.84 -15.91
C GLY A 170 -4.51 18.50 -14.91
N ASN A 171 -5.44 19.43 -14.69
CA ASN A 171 -6.49 19.28 -13.69
C ASN A 171 -7.32 18.02 -13.97
N SER A 172 -7.38 17.12 -12.99
CA SER A 172 -8.14 15.88 -13.05
C SER A 172 -9.06 15.77 -11.84
N SER A 173 -10.24 15.18 -12.03
CA SER A 173 -11.10 14.77 -10.92
C SER A 173 -11.60 13.36 -11.14
N ARG A 174 -11.87 12.65 -10.04
CA ARG A 174 -12.32 11.26 -10.07
C ARG A 174 -13.24 10.97 -8.90
N ALA A 175 -14.41 10.43 -9.19
CA ALA A 175 -15.32 9.87 -8.19
C ALA A 175 -15.29 8.34 -8.30
N TRP A 176 -15.25 7.67 -7.15
CA TRP A 176 -15.17 6.21 -7.06
C TRP A 176 -16.05 5.69 -5.92
N TRP A 177 -16.46 4.42 -6.00
CA TRP A 177 -17.20 3.75 -4.93
C TRP A 177 -16.40 3.66 -3.62
N GLY A 178 -15.08 3.83 -3.68
CA GLY A 178 -14.25 4.06 -2.50
C GLY A 178 -14.28 2.90 -1.52
N GLN A 179 -14.43 3.21 -0.23
CA GLN A 179 -14.43 2.24 0.87
C GLN A 179 -15.78 1.55 1.07
N SER A 180 -16.40 1.08 -0.01
CA SER A 180 -17.73 0.46 0.01
C SER A 180 -17.69 -1.07 0.05
N SER A 181 -18.71 -1.68 0.62
CA SER A 181 -18.87 -3.14 0.68
C SER A 181 -20.30 -3.58 0.95
N ILE A 182 -20.66 -4.75 0.44
CA ILE A 182 -21.85 -5.51 0.85
C ILE A 182 -21.36 -6.90 1.22
N THR A 183 -21.47 -7.24 2.51
CA THR A 183 -20.94 -8.48 3.07
C THR A 183 -21.95 -9.17 3.97
N ALA A 184 -21.77 -10.47 4.14
CA ALA A 184 -22.58 -11.31 5.01
C ALA A 184 -21.66 -12.02 6.02
N LYS A 185 -21.97 -11.90 7.31
CA LYS A 185 -21.22 -12.47 8.42
C LYS A 185 -21.90 -13.71 8.97
N PHE A 186 -21.19 -14.84 8.94
CA PHE A 186 -21.68 -16.11 9.48
C PHE A 186 -20.60 -16.77 10.33
N GLY A 187 -20.91 -17.03 11.60
CA GLY A 187 -19.99 -17.69 12.53
C GLY A 187 -18.72 -16.90 12.82
N GLY A 188 -17.60 -17.31 12.24
CA GLY A 188 -16.29 -16.61 12.33
C GLY A 188 -15.88 -15.92 11.03
N PHE A 189 -16.70 -16.03 9.98
CA PHE A 189 -16.36 -15.62 8.62
C PHE A 189 -17.24 -14.47 8.14
N GLU A 190 -16.76 -13.79 7.12
CA GLU A 190 -17.44 -12.72 6.39
C GLU A 190 -17.12 -12.88 4.91
N THR A 191 -18.14 -12.76 4.05
CA THR A 191 -17.95 -12.84 2.60
C THR A 191 -18.85 -11.87 1.87
N GLY A 192 -18.45 -11.45 0.67
CA GLY A 192 -19.27 -10.57 -0.17
C GLY A 192 -18.46 -9.83 -1.22
N VAL A 193 -19.02 -8.71 -1.67
CA VAL A 193 -18.40 -7.80 -2.66
C VAL A 193 -17.89 -6.56 -1.94
N SER A 194 -16.71 -6.09 -2.32
CA SER A 194 -16.10 -4.91 -1.72
C SER A 194 -15.23 -4.15 -2.70
N THR A 195 -15.11 -2.86 -2.48
CA THR A 195 -14.08 -1.99 -3.06
C THR A 195 -13.18 -1.43 -1.96
N ARG A 196 -13.18 -1.96 -0.75
CA ARG A 196 -12.41 -1.40 0.37
C ARG A 196 -10.91 -1.56 0.14
N THR A 197 -10.14 -0.58 0.60
CA THR A 197 -8.67 -0.63 0.58
C THR A 197 -8.19 -1.80 1.42
N ILE A 198 -7.15 -2.47 0.92
CA ILE A 198 -6.53 -3.64 1.55
C ILE A 198 -5.13 -3.25 2.00
N TRP A 199 -4.77 -3.61 3.23
CA TRP A 199 -3.40 -3.54 3.70
C TRP A 199 -2.97 -4.88 4.27
N TRP A 200 -2.04 -5.55 3.59
CA TRP A 200 -1.49 -6.83 4.00
C TRP A 200 0.01 -6.71 4.27
N GLY A 201 0.44 -7.22 5.42
CA GLY A 201 1.80 -7.07 5.92
C GLY A 201 1.88 -6.17 7.16
N PRO A 202 3.00 -6.27 7.92
CA PRO A 202 3.13 -5.65 9.23
C PRO A 202 3.67 -4.21 9.19
N GLY A 203 4.11 -3.73 8.02
CA GLY A 203 4.71 -2.41 7.87
C GLY A 203 3.81 -1.26 8.31
N GLN A 204 4.46 -0.15 8.68
CA GLN A 204 3.83 1.09 9.15
C GLN A 204 3.73 2.13 8.05
N TRP A 205 4.71 2.19 7.15
CA TRP A 205 4.68 3.11 6.01
C TRP A 205 4.47 2.36 4.68
N ASN A 206 4.94 1.13 4.59
CA ASN A 206 4.88 0.32 3.38
C ASN A 206 4.35 -1.10 3.61
N ALA A 207 3.98 -1.74 2.52
CA ALA A 207 3.76 -3.18 2.43
C ALA A 207 4.31 -3.68 1.10
N LEU A 208 4.78 -4.93 1.04
CA LEU A 208 5.31 -5.47 -0.21
C LEU A 208 4.22 -5.79 -1.24
N THR A 209 3.00 -6.12 -0.78
CA THR A 209 1.88 -6.59 -1.64
C THR A 209 0.72 -5.61 -1.74
N PHE A 210 -0.07 -5.41 -0.69
CA PHE A 210 -1.21 -4.49 -0.67
C PHE A 210 -1.06 -3.43 0.42
N SER A 211 -1.26 -2.16 0.06
CA SER A 211 -1.27 -1.00 0.94
C SER A 211 -2.34 0.02 0.51
N GLY A 212 -2.44 1.13 1.23
CA GLY A 212 -3.26 2.29 0.86
C GLY A 212 -2.66 3.16 -0.27
N ASN A 213 -1.70 2.65 -1.05
CA ASN A 213 -1.02 3.46 -2.07
C ASN A 213 -1.81 3.63 -3.37
N ALA A 214 -2.59 2.64 -3.82
CA ALA A 214 -3.37 2.75 -5.05
C ALA A 214 -4.85 3.06 -4.77
N GLU A 215 -5.59 3.52 -5.80
CA GLU A 215 -7.05 3.49 -5.75
C GLU A 215 -7.51 2.05 -5.50
N SER A 216 -8.52 1.90 -4.64
CA SER A 216 -9.09 0.59 -4.35
C SER A 216 -9.81 -0.01 -5.56
N PHE A 217 -10.12 -1.30 -5.51
CA PHE A 217 -10.63 -2.04 -6.66
C PHE A 217 -11.75 -2.99 -6.26
N PRO A 218 -12.70 -3.31 -7.16
CA PRO A 218 -13.76 -4.26 -6.88
C PRO A 218 -13.19 -5.67 -6.72
N HIS A 219 -13.59 -6.32 -5.64
CA HIS A 219 -13.19 -7.69 -5.32
C HIS A 219 -14.27 -8.43 -4.55
N LEU A 220 -14.30 -9.74 -4.76
CA LEU A 220 -14.93 -10.69 -3.85
C LEU A 220 -13.98 -10.95 -2.69
N THR A 221 -14.53 -11.08 -1.49
CA THR A 221 -13.75 -11.38 -0.27
C THR A 221 -14.36 -12.55 0.48
N LEU A 222 -13.50 -13.36 1.07
CA LEU A 222 -13.82 -14.30 2.15
C LEU A 222 -12.78 -14.11 3.24
N ASN A 223 -13.18 -13.59 4.40
CA ASN A 223 -12.26 -13.28 5.49
C ASN A 223 -12.79 -13.76 6.84
N SER A 224 -11.87 -13.97 7.77
CA SER A 224 -12.22 -14.02 9.20
C SER A 224 -12.55 -12.59 9.66
N HIS A 225 -13.69 -12.37 10.30
CA HIS A 225 -14.02 -11.06 10.90
C HIS A 225 -13.58 -10.95 12.37
N ARG A 226 -13.07 -12.05 12.93
CA ARG A 226 -12.46 -12.15 14.26
C ARG A 226 -11.46 -13.31 14.27
N PRO A 227 -10.44 -13.28 15.16
CA PRO A 227 -9.49 -14.39 15.26
C PRO A 227 -10.19 -15.73 15.51
N LEU A 228 -9.90 -16.72 14.67
CA LEU A 228 -10.38 -18.09 14.78
C LEU A 228 -9.51 -18.84 15.79
N LYS A 229 -10.12 -19.36 16.85
CA LYS A 229 -9.41 -20.04 17.95
C LYS A 229 -9.17 -21.51 17.61
N THR A 230 -7.94 -21.96 17.82
CA THR A 230 -7.51 -23.35 17.65
C THR A 230 -6.63 -23.79 18.83
N PHE A 231 -6.28 -25.08 18.88
CA PHE A 231 -5.36 -25.59 19.89
C PHE A 231 -3.92 -25.08 19.71
N LEU A 232 -3.54 -24.59 18.51
CA LEU A 232 -2.23 -24.02 18.20
C LEU A 232 -2.16 -22.52 18.54
N GLY A 233 -3.28 -21.82 18.43
CA GLY A 233 -3.35 -20.39 18.62
C GLY A 233 -4.51 -19.77 17.85
N HIS A 234 -4.34 -18.53 17.43
CA HIS A 234 -5.35 -17.80 16.67
C HIS A 234 -4.96 -17.69 15.21
N PHE A 235 -5.94 -17.84 14.32
CA PHE A 235 -5.77 -17.63 12.89
C PHE A 235 -6.70 -16.53 12.39
N GLU A 236 -6.17 -15.70 11.50
CA GLU A 236 -6.94 -14.77 10.69
C GLU A 236 -6.54 -14.95 9.24
N GLY A 237 -7.45 -14.65 8.31
CA GLY A 237 -7.12 -14.72 6.90
C GLY A 237 -8.14 -14.02 6.03
N GLN A 238 -7.73 -13.76 4.80
CA GLN A 238 -8.56 -13.20 3.76
C GLN A 238 -8.15 -13.78 2.42
N LEU A 239 -9.12 -14.30 1.67
CA LEU A 239 -9.02 -14.66 0.27
C LEU A 239 -9.77 -13.61 -0.54
N ILE A 240 -9.16 -13.13 -1.62
CA ILE A 240 -9.80 -12.19 -2.55
C ILE A 240 -9.70 -12.66 -4.00
N VAL A 241 -10.72 -12.28 -4.76
CA VAL A 241 -10.73 -12.33 -6.23
C VAL A 241 -11.11 -10.95 -6.73
N GLY A 242 -10.23 -10.28 -7.47
CA GLY A 242 -10.36 -8.87 -7.83
C GLY A 242 -10.21 -8.59 -9.31
N ARG A 243 -10.61 -7.37 -9.69
CA ARG A 243 -10.41 -6.80 -11.02
C ARG A 243 -9.53 -5.56 -10.92
N LEU A 244 -8.39 -5.58 -11.58
CA LEU A 244 -7.45 -4.46 -11.64
C LEU A 244 -7.45 -3.85 -13.03
N GLU A 245 -7.30 -2.53 -13.08
CA GLU A 245 -7.31 -1.76 -14.33
C GLU A 245 -5.92 -1.22 -14.65
N SER A 246 -5.62 -1.09 -15.94
CA SER A 246 -4.45 -0.37 -16.43
C SER A 246 -4.62 1.15 -16.22
N SER A 247 -3.52 1.91 -16.26
CA SER A 247 -3.55 3.38 -16.19
C SER A 247 -4.24 4.01 -17.40
N GLY A 248 -4.10 3.37 -18.57
CA GLY A 248 -4.49 3.94 -19.87
C GLY A 248 -3.59 5.11 -20.31
N MET A 249 -2.43 5.29 -19.67
CA MET A 249 -1.52 6.41 -19.91
C MET A 249 -0.21 5.93 -20.55
N ASN A 250 0.39 6.79 -21.36
CA ASN A 250 1.75 6.57 -21.85
C ASN A 250 2.77 6.70 -20.70
N ALA A 251 3.90 6.00 -20.84
CA ALA A 251 4.92 5.94 -19.80
C ALA A 251 5.59 7.29 -19.49
N SER A 252 6.01 8.03 -20.53
CA SER A 252 6.75 9.28 -20.42
C SER A 252 5.90 10.50 -20.76
N GLN A 253 6.31 11.66 -20.29
CA GLN A 253 5.79 12.96 -20.74
C GLN A 253 6.22 13.35 -22.17
N ASN A 254 7.17 12.64 -22.78
CA ASN A 254 7.65 12.92 -24.15
C ASN A 254 7.00 11.96 -25.16
N GLU A 255 6.16 12.51 -26.05
CA GLU A 255 5.42 11.75 -27.06
C GLU A 255 6.33 11.00 -28.03
N THR A 256 7.40 11.63 -28.54
CA THR A 256 8.36 11.02 -29.46
C THR A 256 9.07 9.81 -28.82
N LEU A 257 9.41 9.89 -27.53
CA LEU A 257 9.98 8.75 -26.81
C LEU A 257 8.96 7.61 -26.66
N ASN A 258 7.69 7.94 -26.40
CA ASN A 258 6.64 6.94 -26.30
C ASN A 258 6.42 6.24 -27.65
N GLU A 259 6.34 6.99 -28.76
CA GLU A 259 6.21 6.43 -30.11
C GLU A 259 7.36 5.48 -30.46
N LYS A 260 8.59 5.80 -30.04
CA LYS A 260 9.78 5.01 -30.36
C LYS A 260 9.95 3.76 -29.48
N TYR A 261 9.56 3.83 -28.20
CA TYR A 261 9.96 2.83 -27.20
C TYR A 261 8.85 2.26 -26.32
N PHE A 262 7.70 2.92 -26.20
CA PHE A 262 6.61 2.44 -25.37
C PHE A 262 5.87 1.31 -26.07
N LEU A 263 5.62 0.23 -25.32
CA LEU A 263 4.76 -0.84 -25.79
C LEU A 263 3.33 -0.55 -25.27
N PRO A 264 2.31 -0.55 -26.14
CA PRO A 264 0.92 -0.32 -25.73
C PRO A 264 0.51 -1.18 -24.54
N LEU A 265 -0.34 -0.63 -23.68
CA LEU A 265 -0.98 -1.39 -22.61
C LEU A 265 -2.05 -2.31 -23.22
N ASP A 266 -2.27 -3.46 -22.61
CA ASP A 266 -3.40 -4.33 -22.98
C ASP A 266 -4.71 -3.64 -22.54
N GLU A 267 -5.72 -3.71 -23.40
CA GLU A 267 -7.05 -3.15 -23.11
C GLU A 267 -7.85 -4.04 -22.16
N ASP A 268 -7.44 -5.30 -21.99
CA ASP A 268 -8.07 -6.21 -21.05
C ASP A 268 -7.72 -5.88 -19.60
N TRP A 269 -8.65 -6.17 -18.71
CA TRP A 269 -8.46 -6.01 -17.28
C TRP A 269 -7.69 -7.20 -16.70
N ARG A 270 -7.05 -6.97 -15.56
CA ARG A 270 -6.27 -7.99 -14.88
C ARG A 270 -7.11 -8.67 -13.81
N TYR A 271 -7.27 -9.99 -13.95
CA TYR A 271 -7.80 -10.86 -12.91
C TYR A 271 -6.78 -11.00 -11.79
N LEU A 272 -7.21 -10.75 -10.55
CA LEU A 272 -6.40 -10.90 -9.35
C LEU A 272 -6.96 -12.03 -8.50
N ASN A 273 -6.11 -12.93 -8.01
CA ASN A 273 -6.43 -13.88 -6.95
C ASN A 273 -5.35 -13.82 -5.87
N ALA A 274 -5.75 -13.63 -4.61
CA ALA A 274 -4.78 -13.45 -3.54
C ALA A 274 -5.30 -13.97 -2.20
N ILE A 275 -4.38 -14.42 -1.35
CA ILE A 275 -4.68 -14.93 -0.01
C ILE A 275 -3.66 -14.39 1.01
N THR A 276 -4.14 -14.09 2.21
CA THR A 276 -3.30 -13.86 3.40
C THR A 276 -3.76 -14.77 4.54
N ILE A 277 -2.79 -15.29 5.29
CA ILE A 277 -3.01 -16.07 6.50
C ILE A 277 -2.10 -15.52 7.59
N ASN A 278 -2.68 -15.23 8.75
CA ASN A 278 -2.00 -14.74 9.93
C ASN A 278 -2.18 -15.77 11.05
N TYR A 279 -1.11 -16.05 11.77
CA TYR A 279 -1.06 -17.00 12.87
C TYR A 279 -0.45 -16.34 14.10
N GLN A 280 -1.18 -16.39 15.21
CA GLN A 280 -0.71 -15.97 16.52
C GLN A 280 -0.57 -17.20 17.43
N PRO A 281 0.66 -17.71 17.66
CA PRO A 281 0.87 -18.87 18.52
C PRO A 281 0.49 -18.59 19.97
N LYS A 282 -0.19 -19.54 20.63
CA LYS A 282 -0.59 -19.37 22.04
C LYS A 282 0.61 -19.35 23.02
N TRP A 283 1.75 -19.92 22.63
CA TRP A 283 2.94 -20.08 23.47
C TRP A 283 3.91 -18.88 23.41
N VAL A 284 3.77 -17.98 22.42
CA VAL A 284 4.53 -16.72 22.37
C VAL A 284 3.56 -15.55 22.23
N PRO A 285 3.00 -15.05 23.34
CA PRO A 285 2.11 -13.90 23.31
C PRO A 285 2.76 -12.70 22.62
N GLY A 286 2.00 -12.04 21.75
CA GLY A 286 2.48 -10.88 20.99
C GLY A 286 3.24 -11.22 19.70
N LEU A 287 3.55 -12.48 19.41
CA LEU A 287 4.09 -12.90 18.12
C LEU A 287 2.96 -13.11 17.11
N TYR A 288 3.14 -12.57 15.91
CA TYR A 288 2.33 -12.81 14.73
C TYR A 288 3.25 -13.28 13.63
N LEU A 289 2.88 -14.38 12.99
CA LEU A 289 3.50 -14.90 11.78
C LEU A 289 2.46 -14.82 10.67
N GLY A 290 2.88 -14.55 9.45
CA GLY A 290 1.94 -14.59 8.36
C GLY A 290 2.55 -14.82 7.01
N PHE A 291 1.66 -15.13 6.09
CA PHE A 291 1.95 -15.53 4.74
C PHE A 291 0.97 -14.86 3.80
N ILE A 292 1.48 -14.31 2.70
CA ILE A 292 0.69 -13.71 1.63
C ILE A 292 1.08 -14.36 0.31
N ARG A 293 0.10 -14.63 -0.55
CA ARG A 293 0.33 -15.01 -1.94
C ARG A 293 -0.62 -14.25 -2.85
N THR A 294 -0.09 -13.73 -3.96
CA THR A 294 -0.86 -13.02 -4.97
C THR A 294 -0.56 -13.59 -6.35
N PHE A 295 -1.58 -13.60 -7.19
CA PHE A 295 -1.51 -13.90 -8.61
C PHE A 295 -2.30 -12.87 -9.40
N GLN A 296 -1.76 -12.43 -10.52
CA GLN A 296 -2.51 -11.66 -11.50
C GLN A 296 -2.20 -12.08 -12.94
N GLN A 297 -3.18 -11.91 -13.82
CA GLN A 297 -3.05 -12.13 -15.26
C GLN A 297 -4.18 -11.39 -16.00
N TYR A 298 -4.03 -11.16 -17.31
CA TYR A 298 -5.15 -10.67 -18.12
C TYR A 298 -6.29 -11.68 -18.13
N SER A 299 -7.52 -11.19 -17.98
CA SER A 299 -8.73 -12.02 -17.87
C SER A 299 -8.93 -12.92 -19.08
N ALA A 300 -8.65 -12.44 -20.28
CA ALA A 300 -8.77 -13.18 -21.53
C ALA A 300 -7.81 -14.38 -21.60
N LYS A 301 -6.70 -14.34 -20.84
CA LYS A 301 -5.74 -15.44 -20.72
C LYS A 301 -6.06 -16.39 -19.58
N ARG A 302 -7.11 -16.13 -18.80
CA ARG A 302 -7.54 -17.03 -17.72
C ARG A 302 -8.27 -18.21 -18.33
N GLY A 303 -7.75 -19.41 -18.10
CA GLY A 303 -8.44 -20.65 -18.44
C GLY A 303 -9.74 -20.85 -17.63
N THR A 304 -10.30 -22.05 -17.72
CA THR A 304 -11.62 -22.38 -17.16
C THR A 304 -11.56 -23.46 -16.07
N GLN A 305 -10.38 -23.96 -15.73
CA GLN A 305 -10.20 -24.98 -14.69
C GLN A 305 -10.19 -24.34 -13.31
N PHE A 306 -10.45 -25.14 -12.26
CA PHE A 306 -10.39 -24.67 -10.87
C PHE A 306 -9.06 -23.96 -10.54
N ARG A 307 -7.96 -24.52 -11.04
CA ARG A 307 -6.60 -23.99 -10.93
C ARG A 307 -6.45 -22.58 -11.52
N ASP A 308 -7.20 -22.27 -12.57
CA ASP A 308 -7.16 -20.96 -13.25
C ASP A 308 -7.93 -19.89 -12.46
N TYR A 309 -8.95 -20.29 -11.70
CA TYR A 309 -9.69 -19.40 -10.82
C TYR A 309 -8.99 -19.20 -9.47
N LEU A 310 -8.33 -20.24 -8.94
CA LEU A 310 -7.67 -20.23 -7.63
C LEU A 310 -6.20 -20.67 -7.70
N PRO A 311 -5.35 -19.97 -8.51
CA PRO A 311 -3.94 -20.33 -8.66
C PRO A 311 -3.12 -20.15 -7.38
N ILE A 312 -3.65 -19.46 -6.36
CA ILE A 312 -3.02 -19.38 -5.02
C ILE A 312 -2.72 -20.75 -4.39
N PHE A 313 -3.37 -21.82 -4.83
CA PHE A 313 -3.11 -23.20 -4.39
C PHE A 313 -2.08 -23.97 -5.26
N ASP A 314 -1.54 -23.36 -6.33
CA ASP A 314 -0.52 -24.00 -7.17
C ASP A 314 0.78 -24.30 -6.41
N ALA A 315 1.52 -25.31 -6.83
CA ALA A 315 2.81 -25.66 -6.22
C ALA A 315 3.83 -24.50 -6.29
N PHE A 316 4.77 -24.45 -5.34
CA PHE A 316 5.83 -23.42 -5.29
C PHE A 316 7.03 -23.72 -6.18
N GLN A 317 7.18 -24.93 -6.71
CA GLN A 317 8.34 -25.35 -7.50
C GLN A 317 8.04 -25.36 -8.99
N LYS A 318 9.04 -24.98 -9.80
CA LYS A 318 8.89 -25.06 -11.26
C LYS A 318 9.10 -26.47 -11.83
N ILE A 319 9.68 -27.42 -11.09
CA ILE A 319 10.01 -28.78 -11.59
C ILE A 319 8.79 -29.50 -12.16
N GLU A 320 7.60 -29.34 -11.57
CA GLU A 320 6.36 -29.95 -12.06
C GLU A 320 5.85 -29.34 -13.37
N TYR A 321 6.46 -28.24 -13.85
CA TYR A 321 6.10 -27.52 -15.08
C TYR A 321 7.17 -27.61 -16.17
N PHE A 322 8.21 -28.44 -15.97
CA PHE A 322 9.20 -28.75 -17.00
C PHE A 322 8.96 -30.17 -17.53
N GLU A 323 8.17 -30.30 -18.60
CA GLU A 323 8.34 -31.41 -19.54
C GLU A 323 9.31 -30.94 -20.65
N ASP A 324 10.33 -31.73 -20.94
CA ASP A 324 11.30 -31.51 -22.03
C ASP A 324 12.05 -30.17 -22.04
N GLY A 325 12.37 -29.62 -20.85
CA GLY A 325 13.30 -28.49 -20.72
C GLY A 325 12.76 -27.13 -21.18
N ASN A 326 11.47 -27.02 -21.50
CA ASN A 326 10.82 -25.81 -22.00
C ASN A 326 9.59 -25.42 -21.14
N SER A 327 9.60 -24.22 -20.55
CA SER A 327 8.48 -23.66 -19.75
C SER A 327 7.32 -23.10 -20.58
N VAL A 328 7.23 -23.45 -21.87
CA VAL A 328 6.39 -22.77 -22.87
C VAL A 328 4.90 -22.80 -22.52
N ALA A 329 4.41 -23.86 -21.87
CA ALA A 329 3.01 -23.95 -21.43
C ALA A 329 2.68 -22.94 -20.31
N PHE A 330 3.54 -22.81 -19.29
CA PHE A 330 3.29 -21.90 -18.16
C PHE A 330 3.55 -20.42 -18.53
N ASP A 331 4.55 -20.15 -19.38
CA ASP A 331 4.79 -18.80 -19.90
C ASP A 331 3.64 -18.30 -20.80
N SER A 332 2.89 -19.23 -21.42
CA SER A 332 1.69 -18.90 -22.21
C SER A 332 0.52 -18.41 -21.36
N GLU A 333 0.43 -18.83 -20.09
CA GLU A 333 -0.63 -18.44 -19.16
C GLU A 333 -0.45 -16.99 -18.62
N ALA A 334 0.73 -16.40 -18.82
CA ALA A 334 1.06 -15.03 -18.45
C ALA A 334 0.68 -14.67 -16.99
N ARG A 335 1.02 -15.54 -16.05
CA ARG A 335 0.77 -15.37 -14.61
C ARG A 335 1.92 -14.64 -13.91
N ASP A 336 1.61 -13.52 -13.27
CA ASP A 336 2.51 -12.84 -12.34
C ASP A 336 2.19 -13.28 -10.90
N GLN A 337 3.17 -13.80 -10.18
CA GLN A 337 3.02 -14.27 -8.79
C GLN A 337 3.92 -13.50 -7.84
N GLN A 338 3.42 -13.21 -6.63
CA GLN A 338 4.25 -12.84 -5.49
C GLN A 338 3.89 -13.65 -4.26
N ALA A 339 4.87 -13.95 -3.42
CA ALA A 339 4.66 -14.55 -2.11
C ALA A 339 5.50 -13.83 -1.06
N THR A 340 4.93 -13.55 0.10
CA THR A 340 5.65 -12.95 1.22
C THR A 340 5.40 -13.72 2.51
N LEU A 341 6.42 -13.73 3.36
CA LEU A 341 6.37 -14.18 4.74
C LEU A 341 6.64 -12.97 5.61
N PHE A 342 5.93 -12.87 6.72
CA PHE A 342 6.16 -11.77 7.64
C PHE A 342 6.04 -12.21 9.09
N LEU A 343 6.64 -11.40 9.95
CA LEU A 343 6.53 -11.49 11.39
C LEU A 343 6.29 -10.12 12.00
N LYS A 344 5.59 -10.09 13.11
CA LYS A 344 5.46 -8.94 14.00
C LYS A 344 5.52 -9.44 15.43
N PHE A 345 6.32 -8.80 16.27
CA PHE A 345 6.43 -9.12 17.68
C PHE A 345 6.14 -7.88 18.54
N LEU A 346 5.16 -8.01 19.43
CA LEU A 346 4.74 -7.00 20.39
C LEU A 346 5.21 -7.37 21.79
N ASN A 347 6.12 -6.58 22.34
CA ASN A 347 6.51 -6.65 23.75
C ASN A 347 5.89 -5.48 24.52
N LYS A 348 4.73 -5.73 25.13
CA LYS A 348 3.97 -4.73 25.91
C LYS A 348 4.76 -4.21 27.12
N LYS A 349 5.41 -5.10 27.88
CA LYS A 349 6.24 -4.74 29.05
C LYS A 349 7.36 -3.78 28.66
N ALA A 350 7.99 -4.03 27.51
CA ALA A 350 9.02 -3.16 26.96
C ALA A 350 8.44 -1.99 26.13
N LYS A 351 7.12 -1.89 25.92
CA LYS A 351 6.46 -0.93 25.02
C LYS A 351 7.15 -0.88 23.65
N PHE A 352 7.46 -2.05 23.11
CA PHE A 352 8.28 -2.23 21.92
C PHE A 352 7.58 -3.14 20.91
N GLU A 353 7.68 -2.77 19.65
CA GLU A 353 7.20 -3.52 18.49
C GLU A 353 8.34 -3.66 17.48
N ILE A 354 8.53 -4.86 16.94
CA ILE A 354 9.42 -5.11 15.80
C ILE A 354 8.67 -5.95 14.75
N TYR A 355 8.95 -5.70 13.49
CA TYR A 355 8.33 -6.42 12.39
C TYR A 355 9.26 -6.54 11.20
N ALA A 356 9.03 -7.58 10.40
CA ALA A 356 9.71 -7.80 9.14
C ALA A 356 8.77 -8.47 8.14
N GLU A 357 8.95 -8.17 6.87
CA GLU A 357 8.30 -8.83 5.74
C GLU A 357 9.36 -9.15 4.69
N TYR A 358 9.33 -10.36 4.16
CA TYR A 358 10.26 -10.85 3.17
C TYR A 358 9.48 -11.48 2.02
N GLY A 359 9.70 -10.99 0.81
CA GLY A 359 8.96 -11.38 -0.39
C GLY A 359 9.85 -12.00 -1.45
N ARG A 360 9.28 -12.93 -2.23
CA ARG A 360 9.83 -13.44 -3.49
C ARG A 360 8.75 -13.38 -4.58
N ARG A 361 9.15 -12.95 -5.78
CA ARG A 361 8.27 -12.85 -6.96
C ARG A 361 8.52 -13.88 -8.05
N ASP A 362 9.47 -14.79 -7.84
CA ASP A 362 9.76 -15.88 -8.78
C ASP A 362 9.88 -17.19 -8.02
N HIS A 363 9.35 -18.25 -8.61
CA HIS A 363 9.48 -19.60 -8.09
C HIS A 363 10.95 -20.02 -8.16
N ALA A 364 11.44 -20.64 -7.09
CA ALA A 364 12.72 -21.32 -7.16
C ALA A 364 12.62 -22.49 -8.14
N LEU A 365 13.71 -22.77 -8.85
CA LEU A 365 13.77 -23.96 -9.70
C LEU A 365 13.52 -25.21 -8.85
N ASN A 366 14.24 -25.33 -7.74
CA ASN A 366 14.15 -26.43 -6.78
C ASN A 366 14.55 -25.94 -5.37
N TRP A 367 14.48 -26.82 -4.36
CA TRP A 367 14.88 -26.46 -2.99
C TRP A 367 16.35 -26.03 -2.87
N ARG A 368 17.25 -26.60 -3.69
CA ARG A 368 18.65 -26.17 -3.71
C ARG A 368 18.79 -24.72 -4.17
N ASP A 369 18.10 -24.30 -5.24
CA ASP A 369 18.07 -22.88 -5.67
C ASP A 369 17.42 -21.99 -4.61
N ALA A 370 16.34 -22.45 -3.97
CA ALA A 370 15.67 -21.69 -2.91
C ALA A 370 16.60 -21.41 -1.70
N ILE A 371 17.42 -22.40 -1.33
CA ILE A 371 18.35 -22.33 -0.19
C ILE A 371 19.64 -21.59 -0.54
N LEU A 372 20.19 -21.80 -1.74
CA LEU A 372 21.46 -21.20 -2.15
C LEU A 372 21.30 -19.76 -2.67
N ASN A 373 20.15 -19.41 -3.24
CA ASN A 373 19.84 -18.08 -3.75
C ASN A 373 18.53 -17.54 -3.14
N PRO A 374 18.42 -17.42 -1.80
CA PRO A 374 17.24 -16.82 -1.19
C PRO A 374 17.04 -15.40 -1.72
N GLU A 375 18.12 -14.65 -1.93
CA GLU A 375 18.11 -13.26 -2.38
C GLU A 375 17.64 -13.04 -3.83
N HIS A 376 17.45 -14.09 -4.61
CA HIS A 376 16.95 -13.94 -5.96
C HIS A 376 15.49 -13.45 -5.98
N SER A 377 15.23 -12.38 -6.75
CA SER A 377 13.89 -11.82 -6.93
C SER A 377 13.22 -11.45 -5.60
N ARG A 378 14.02 -11.03 -4.61
CA ARG A 378 13.55 -10.66 -3.27
C ARG A 378 13.09 -9.20 -3.20
N ALA A 379 12.22 -8.93 -2.24
CA ALA A 379 12.14 -7.63 -1.57
C ALA A 379 12.00 -7.86 -0.07
N TYR A 380 12.37 -6.89 0.75
CA TYR A 380 12.14 -7.00 2.18
C TYR A 380 11.81 -5.65 2.81
N LEU A 381 11.15 -5.73 3.96
CA LEU A 381 10.84 -4.63 4.83
C LEU A 381 11.16 -5.03 6.27
N MET A 382 11.75 -4.11 7.04
CA MET A 382 12.01 -4.31 8.46
C MET A 382 11.75 -3.00 9.20
N GLY A 383 11.13 -3.05 10.36
CA GLY A 383 10.92 -1.85 11.15
C GLY A 383 10.63 -2.13 12.61
N PHE A 384 10.63 -1.06 13.40
CA PHE A 384 10.34 -1.11 14.82
C PHE A 384 9.63 0.15 15.31
N GLN A 385 9.05 0.05 16.50
CA GLN A 385 8.52 1.15 17.29
C GLN A 385 8.85 0.94 18.77
N LYS A 386 9.32 1.98 19.45
CA LYS A 386 9.58 2.00 20.89
C LYS A 386 8.91 3.21 21.52
N LEU A 387 8.28 3.01 22.67
CA LEU A 387 7.73 4.08 23.49
C LEU A 387 8.52 4.18 24.80
N PHE A 388 8.99 5.38 25.13
CA PHE A 388 9.58 5.72 26.42
C PHE A 388 8.60 6.58 27.19
N SER A 389 8.22 6.17 28.40
CA SER A 389 7.36 6.97 29.26
C SER A 389 8.03 8.30 29.59
N LEU A 390 7.29 9.40 29.51
CA LEU A 390 7.72 10.72 29.97
C LEU A 390 7.16 11.01 31.36
N ASN A 391 7.62 12.10 31.99
CA ASN A 391 7.15 12.52 33.32
C ASN A 391 5.65 12.83 33.36
N LYS A 392 5.10 13.32 32.24
CA LYS A 392 3.66 13.56 32.10
C LYS A 392 2.95 12.22 31.90
N GLU A 393 1.91 11.98 32.68
CA GLU A 393 1.10 10.77 32.57
C GLU A 393 0.55 10.59 31.14
N ASN A 394 0.50 9.34 30.66
CA ASN A 394 0.00 8.97 29.32
C ASN A 394 0.71 9.69 28.16
N SER A 395 1.92 10.22 28.40
CA SER A 395 2.79 10.84 27.41
C SER A 395 4.04 10.00 27.19
N TYR A 396 4.46 9.89 25.92
CA TYR A 396 5.59 9.06 25.52
C TYR A 396 6.50 9.77 24.52
N LEU A 397 7.79 9.52 24.61
CA LEU A 397 8.71 9.70 23.48
C LEU A 397 8.63 8.43 22.62
N GLN A 398 8.15 8.60 21.40
CA GLN A 398 8.05 7.57 20.37
C GLN A 398 9.27 7.64 19.46
N ILE A 399 9.92 6.50 19.25
CA ILE A 399 10.95 6.32 18.23
C ILE A 399 10.51 5.18 17.31
N ARG A 400 10.53 5.42 16.01
CA ARG A 400 10.16 4.41 15.01
C ARG A 400 11.09 4.46 13.81
N SER A 401 11.28 3.32 13.17
CA SER A 401 12.01 3.26 11.90
C SER A 401 11.47 2.13 11.02
N GLU A 402 11.60 2.30 9.72
CA GLU A 402 11.32 1.27 8.72
C GLU A 402 12.33 1.39 7.58
N ILE A 403 12.82 0.24 7.11
CA ILE A 403 13.60 0.10 5.90
C ILE A 403 12.77 -0.73 4.93
N LEU A 404 12.67 -0.27 3.69
CA LEU A 404 12.13 -1.04 2.57
C LEU A 404 13.22 -1.16 1.50
N HIS A 405 13.42 -2.37 1.00
CA HIS A 405 14.41 -2.65 -0.04
C HIS A 405 13.77 -3.47 -1.17
N GLN A 406 13.62 -2.86 -2.34
CA GLN A 406 12.95 -3.44 -3.51
C GLN A 406 13.88 -3.67 -4.71
N GLN A 407 15.08 -3.07 -4.69
CA GLN A 407 16.07 -3.26 -5.76
C GLN A 407 16.49 -4.73 -5.86
N GLU A 408 16.86 -5.16 -7.07
CA GLU A 408 17.40 -6.48 -7.36
C GLU A 408 18.66 -6.75 -6.49
N SER A 409 18.82 -8.02 -6.11
CA SER A 409 20.03 -8.43 -5.40
C SER A 409 21.26 -8.37 -6.32
N VAL A 410 22.44 -8.24 -5.71
CA VAL A 410 23.75 -8.26 -6.38
C VAL A 410 23.95 -9.55 -7.19
N ASN A 411 23.29 -10.64 -6.80
CA ASN A 411 23.33 -11.91 -7.54
C ASN A 411 22.89 -11.81 -9.00
N ARG A 412 22.24 -10.70 -9.40
CA ARG A 412 21.88 -10.43 -10.80
C ARG A 412 23.08 -10.49 -11.76
N TYR A 413 24.28 -10.12 -11.31
CA TYR A 413 25.49 -10.08 -12.15
C TYR A 413 26.05 -11.46 -12.50
N ILE A 414 25.76 -12.48 -11.69
CA ILE A 414 26.19 -13.86 -11.93
C ILE A 414 25.07 -14.73 -12.49
N ARG A 415 23.82 -14.28 -12.40
CA ARG A 415 22.64 -15.05 -12.79
C ARG A 415 22.10 -14.70 -14.17
N TYR A 416 22.27 -13.46 -14.61
CA TYR A 416 21.81 -13.02 -15.93
C TYR A 416 23.00 -12.75 -16.83
N GLU A 417 22.80 -12.92 -18.13
CA GLU A 417 23.74 -12.43 -19.12
C GLU A 417 23.79 -10.90 -19.07
N ALA A 418 25.02 -10.36 -19.05
CA ALA A 418 25.32 -8.94 -18.92
C ALA A 418 24.92 -8.28 -17.59
N LEU A 419 25.23 -7.00 -17.45
CA LEU A 419 25.09 -6.24 -16.19
C LEU A 419 23.71 -5.59 -15.99
N GLY A 420 22.75 -5.84 -16.88
CA GLY A 420 21.48 -5.11 -16.92
C GLY A 420 20.43 -5.55 -15.90
N GLY A 421 20.61 -6.68 -15.21
CA GLY A 421 19.54 -7.26 -14.39
C GLY A 421 18.32 -7.67 -15.22
N ARG A 422 17.21 -8.04 -14.57
CA ARG A 422 15.99 -8.48 -15.27
C ARG A 422 14.77 -7.66 -14.90
N THR A 423 14.32 -7.72 -13.65
CA THR A 423 13.06 -7.11 -13.23
C THR A 423 13.09 -6.70 -11.77
N SER A 424 12.58 -5.51 -11.46
CA SER A 424 12.41 -5.03 -10.08
C SER A 424 11.27 -5.76 -9.36
N TRP A 425 11.19 -5.61 -8.04
CA TRP A 425 10.01 -6.02 -7.27
C TRP A 425 8.72 -5.43 -7.87
N ALA A 426 7.63 -6.21 -7.86
CA ALA A 426 6.32 -5.83 -8.37
C ALA A 426 6.27 -5.42 -9.86
N THR A 427 7.23 -5.90 -10.67
CA THR A 427 7.22 -5.71 -12.13
C THR A 427 7.04 -7.04 -12.86
N HIS A 428 6.41 -7.02 -14.03
CA HIS A 428 6.19 -8.21 -14.83
C HIS A 428 6.18 -7.89 -16.33
N TYR A 429 6.79 -8.74 -17.14
CA TYR A 429 6.99 -8.47 -18.57
C TYR A 429 5.72 -8.59 -19.41
N GLN A 430 4.79 -9.48 -19.05
CA GLN A 430 3.48 -9.61 -19.70
C GLN A 430 2.40 -8.75 -19.02
N VAL A 431 2.17 -8.95 -17.72
CA VAL A 431 1.06 -8.33 -16.94
C VAL A 431 1.34 -6.90 -16.44
N ARG A 432 2.43 -6.27 -16.90
CA ARG A 432 2.79 -4.86 -16.63
C ARG A 432 2.78 -4.45 -15.14
N GLY A 433 3.29 -5.32 -14.26
CA GLY A 433 3.52 -5.01 -12.85
C GLY A 433 2.29 -5.04 -11.95
N PHE A 434 2.49 -5.03 -10.63
CA PHE A 434 1.44 -5.20 -9.62
C PHE A 434 0.82 -3.85 -9.23
N THR A 435 -0.04 -3.35 -10.12
CA THR A 435 -0.57 -1.99 -10.09
C THR A 435 -2.09 -1.97 -10.28
N ASN A 436 -2.71 -0.86 -9.91
CA ASN A 436 -4.07 -0.50 -10.29
C ASN A 436 -4.07 0.96 -10.72
N ARG A 437 -4.53 1.24 -11.95
CA ARG A 437 -4.61 2.60 -12.52
C ARG A 437 -3.30 3.39 -12.39
N GLY A 438 -2.18 2.78 -12.75
CA GLY A 438 -0.87 3.45 -12.74
C GLY A 438 -0.19 3.58 -11.38
N LYS A 439 -0.82 3.12 -10.28
CA LYS A 439 -0.24 3.13 -8.94
C LYS A 439 0.04 1.71 -8.46
N ALA A 440 1.16 1.52 -7.78
CA ALA A 440 1.47 0.22 -7.18
C ALA A 440 0.50 -0.11 -6.04
N LEU A 441 0.04 -1.36 -6.05
CA LEU A 441 -0.81 -1.91 -4.99
C LEU A 441 -0.04 -2.04 -3.66
N GLY A 442 1.26 -2.37 -3.74
CA GLY A 442 2.15 -2.49 -2.59
C GLY A 442 2.79 -1.16 -2.23
N SER A 443 4.12 -1.09 -2.23
CA SER A 443 4.83 0.14 -1.88
C SER A 443 4.78 1.22 -2.97
N GLY A 444 4.60 2.46 -2.51
CA GLY A 444 4.53 3.64 -3.36
C GLY A 444 5.86 4.29 -3.74
N ILE A 445 7.00 3.91 -3.12
CA ILE A 445 8.28 4.65 -3.22
C ILE A 445 8.96 4.64 -4.61
N GLY A 446 8.42 3.89 -5.57
CA GLY A 446 8.92 3.81 -6.95
C GLY A 446 9.51 2.44 -7.31
N THR A 447 9.64 2.19 -8.61
CA THR A 447 10.10 0.91 -9.15
C THR A 447 11.57 0.66 -8.82
N GLY A 448 11.88 -0.39 -8.07
CA GLY A 448 13.27 -0.72 -7.70
C GLY A 448 13.92 0.31 -6.78
N SER A 449 13.12 1.13 -6.10
CA SER A 449 13.59 2.09 -5.10
C SER A 449 13.81 1.42 -3.74
N ASN A 450 14.58 2.07 -2.86
CA ASN A 450 14.71 1.66 -1.46
C ASN A 450 14.49 2.86 -0.55
N SER A 451 13.85 2.65 0.61
CA SER A 451 13.65 3.70 1.60
C SER A 451 14.22 3.33 2.97
N GLN A 452 14.64 4.36 3.69
CA GLN A 452 14.96 4.32 5.11
C GLN A 452 14.23 5.48 5.78
N THR A 453 13.30 5.19 6.67
CA THR A 453 12.48 6.18 7.37
C THR A 453 12.78 6.10 8.86
N PHE A 454 12.97 7.25 9.50
CA PHE A 454 13.18 7.36 10.95
C PHE A 454 12.34 8.52 11.50
N GLU A 455 11.67 8.28 12.62
CA GLU A 455 10.77 9.24 13.25
C GLU A 455 11.02 9.29 14.76
N VAL A 456 11.07 10.51 15.30
CA VAL A 456 11.04 10.78 16.74
C VAL A 456 9.91 11.77 17.04
N ALA A 457 9.02 11.42 17.96
CA ALA A 457 7.88 12.26 18.30
C ALA A 457 7.50 12.16 19.78
N VAL A 458 6.99 13.26 20.35
CA VAL A 458 6.25 13.22 21.61
C VAL A 458 4.79 12.95 21.30
N VAL A 459 4.20 11.96 21.98
CA VAL A 459 2.83 11.49 21.72
C VAL A 459 2.02 11.39 23.01
N GLU A 460 0.77 11.84 22.95
CA GLU A 460 -0.20 11.78 24.05
C GLU A 460 -1.59 11.53 23.45
N GLY A 461 -2.10 10.30 23.61
CA GLY A 461 -3.30 9.88 22.88
C GLY A 461 -3.13 10.06 21.37
N PHE A 462 -4.01 10.84 20.74
CA PHE A 462 -3.91 11.20 19.32
C PHE A 462 -2.93 12.36 19.04
N ASN A 463 -2.58 13.15 20.06
CA ASN A 463 -1.69 14.29 19.86
C ASN A 463 -0.27 13.79 19.58
N LYS A 464 0.39 14.45 18.62
CA LYS A 464 1.76 14.15 18.21
C LYS A 464 2.46 15.44 17.85
N LEU A 465 3.72 15.57 18.23
CA LEU A 465 4.64 16.53 17.66
C LEU A 465 6.00 15.85 17.47
N GLY A 466 6.52 15.86 16.26
CA GLY A 466 7.75 15.14 15.97
C GLY A 466 8.45 15.58 14.68
N ILE A 467 9.59 14.95 14.46
CA ILE A 467 10.41 15.12 13.27
C ILE A 467 10.58 13.75 12.62
N MET A 468 10.55 13.71 11.30
CA MET A 468 10.97 12.55 10.52
C MET A 468 12.12 12.89 9.62
N VAL A 469 12.97 11.90 9.37
CA VAL A 469 13.93 11.92 8.27
C VAL A 469 13.71 10.70 7.40
N GLU A 470 13.88 10.87 6.10
CA GLU A 470 13.73 9.79 5.15
C GLU A 470 14.80 9.89 4.06
N ARG A 471 15.35 8.75 3.67
CA ARG A 471 16.17 8.59 2.48
C ARG A 471 15.44 7.70 1.50
N ILE A 472 15.23 8.15 0.27
CA ILE A 472 14.73 7.31 -0.83
C ILE A 472 15.83 7.26 -1.90
N ALA A 473 16.40 6.08 -2.12
CA ALA A 473 17.24 5.82 -3.29
C ALA A 473 16.34 5.46 -4.46
N ASN A 474 16.16 6.39 -5.39
CA ASN A 474 15.17 6.27 -6.45
C ASN A 474 15.66 5.31 -7.54
N HIS A 475 14.78 4.39 -7.95
CA HIS A 475 14.92 3.59 -9.18
C HIS A 475 16.31 2.98 -9.36
N GLN A 476 16.84 2.33 -8.32
CA GLN A 476 18.22 1.82 -8.30
C GLN A 476 18.46 0.76 -9.38
N ASP A 477 17.46 -0.06 -9.68
CA ASP A 477 17.57 -1.05 -10.76
C ASP A 477 17.76 -0.40 -12.13
N PHE A 478 17.10 0.74 -12.38
CA PHE A 478 17.35 1.53 -13.59
C PHE A 478 18.73 2.16 -13.56
N TYR A 479 19.11 2.79 -12.44
CA TYR A 479 20.42 3.40 -12.30
C TYR A 479 21.54 2.41 -12.64
N TYR A 480 21.56 1.23 -12.03
CA TYR A 480 22.64 0.29 -12.27
C TYR A 480 22.61 -0.32 -13.67
N ARG A 481 21.43 -0.52 -14.27
CA ARG A 481 21.30 -0.98 -15.65
C ARG A 481 21.87 0.04 -16.65
N ALA A 482 21.49 1.30 -16.49
CA ALA A 482 21.81 2.36 -17.45
C ALA A 482 23.20 2.97 -17.22
N PHE A 483 23.54 3.20 -15.96
CA PHE A 483 24.66 4.04 -15.51
C PHE A 483 25.62 3.34 -14.56
N GLY A 484 25.37 2.08 -14.17
CA GLY A 484 26.18 1.42 -13.13
C GLY A 484 27.66 1.22 -13.47
N GLN A 485 28.09 1.51 -14.70
CA GLN A 485 29.46 1.47 -15.19
C GLN A 485 29.98 2.85 -15.62
N ASP A 486 29.19 3.90 -15.41
CA ASP A 486 29.50 5.28 -15.75
C ASP A 486 29.86 6.01 -14.45
N GLU A 487 31.13 6.35 -14.30
CA GLU A 487 31.65 7.00 -13.09
C GLU A 487 31.17 8.45 -12.95
N GLU A 488 30.70 9.08 -14.04
CA GLU A 488 30.21 10.45 -14.05
C GLU A 488 28.76 10.58 -13.58
N MET A 489 28.01 9.47 -13.66
CA MET A 489 26.57 9.45 -13.38
C MET A 489 26.31 9.00 -11.95
N LEU A 490 25.70 9.88 -11.15
CA LEU A 490 25.44 9.61 -9.74
C LEU A 490 23.99 9.15 -9.49
N PRO A 491 23.74 8.32 -8.46
CA PRO A 491 22.40 7.82 -8.18
C PRO A 491 21.48 8.94 -7.67
N TRP A 492 20.25 8.99 -8.16
CA TRP A 492 19.23 9.90 -7.65
C TRP A 492 18.77 9.47 -6.24
N VAL A 493 19.00 10.33 -5.25
CA VAL A 493 18.60 10.10 -3.85
C VAL A 493 17.79 11.28 -3.35
N ASP A 494 16.62 11.02 -2.77
CA ASP A 494 15.87 12.02 -2.02
C ASP A 494 16.25 11.94 -0.54
N LEU A 495 16.68 13.08 0.02
CA LEU A 495 16.92 13.26 1.45
C LEU A 495 15.87 14.21 2.01
N THR A 496 15.09 13.72 2.96
CA THR A 496 13.90 14.37 3.45
C THR A 496 14.03 14.66 4.93
N ILE A 497 13.65 15.88 5.31
CA ILE A 497 13.35 16.26 6.69
C ILE A 497 11.89 16.71 6.77
N GLY A 498 11.15 16.20 7.74
CA GLY A 498 9.73 16.50 7.91
C GLY A 498 9.36 16.85 9.34
N VAL A 499 8.39 17.75 9.50
CA VAL A 499 7.74 18.05 10.77
C VAL A 499 6.35 17.44 10.76
N LEU A 500 6.01 16.74 11.85
CA LEU A 500 4.76 16.02 12.03
C LEU A 500 3.99 16.62 13.20
N ALA A 501 2.72 16.94 13.01
CA ALA A 501 1.85 17.40 14.09
C ALA A 501 0.46 16.77 13.97
N ASN A 502 0.01 16.11 15.04
CA ASN A 502 -1.37 15.65 15.17
C ASN A 502 -2.02 16.32 16.36
N LYS A 503 -3.29 16.68 16.19
CA LYS A 503 -4.09 17.26 17.26
C LYS A 503 -5.51 16.74 17.18
N GLN A 504 -6.02 16.28 18.32
CA GLN A 504 -7.44 16.01 18.50
C GLN A 504 -8.08 17.15 19.30
N TRP A 505 -9.24 17.63 18.84
CA TRP A 505 -10.10 18.53 19.60
C TRP A 505 -11.57 18.17 19.37
N LYS A 506 -12.28 17.85 20.45
CA LYS A 506 -13.66 17.32 20.37
C LYS A 506 -13.74 16.17 19.36
N ASN A 507 -14.50 16.36 18.28
CA ASN A 507 -14.77 15.36 17.24
C ASN A 507 -13.86 15.52 16.01
N PHE A 508 -12.89 16.43 16.07
CA PHE A 508 -11.93 16.65 15.00
C PHE A 508 -10.59 16.00 15.35
N LEU A 509 -10.00 15.38 14.33
CA LEU A 509 -8.65 14.87 14.34
C LEU A 509 -7.93 15.46 13.13
N LEU A 510 -6.90 16.26 13.39
CA LEU A 510 -6.02 16.80 12.36
C LEU A 510 -4.66 16.14 12.47
N GLY A 511 -4.15 15.66 11.35
CA GLY A 511 -2.74 15.38 11.15
C GLY A 511 -2.17 16.29 10.08
N SER A 512 -0.97 16.78 10.30
CA SER A 512 -0.20 17.52 9.31
C SER A 512 1.22 17.00 9.23
N GLN A 513 1.75 16.99 8.02
CA GLN A 513 3.12 16.61 7.71
C GLN A 513 3.64 17.59 6.66
N PHE A 514 4.74 18.25 6.97
CA PHE A 514 5.41 19.19 6.08
C PHE A 514 6.85 18.75 5.90
N GLN A 515 7.28 18.59 4.66
CA GLN A 515 8.55 17.99 4.28
C GLN A 515 9.33 18.92 3.36
N LEU A 516 10.61 19.09 3.69
CA LEU A 516 11.60 19.63 2.80
C LEU A 516 12.43 18.47 2.26
N VAL A 517 12.54 18.37 0.94
CA VAL A 517 13.18 17.26 0.25
C VAL A 517 14.30 17.82 -0.62
N ASN A 518 15.54 17.40 -0.38
CA ASN A 518 16.64 17.61 -1.31
C ASN A 518 16.81 16.36 -2.17
N GLY A 519 16.34 16.42 -3.42
CA GLY A 519 16.58 15.36 -4.41
C GLY A 519 17.95 15.55 -5.04
N THR A 520 18.96 14.82 -4.57
CA THR A 520 20.30 14.87 -5.15
C THR A 520 20.34 14.12 -6.47
N ASN A 521 21.06 14.66 -7.45
CA ASN A 521 21.16 14.07 -8.80
C ASN A 521 19.76 13.80 -9.40
N TYR A 522 18.86 14.77 -9.28
CA TYR A 522 17.45 14.61 -9.65
C TYR A 522 17.30 14.14 -11.10
N GLN A 523 16.59 13.02 -11.31
CA GLN A 523 16.45 12.36 -12.62
C GLN A 523 17.81 12.01 -13.26
N TRP A 524 18.81 11.67 -12.45
CA TRP A 524 20.17 11.32 -12.88
C TRP A 524 20.87 12.42 -13.70
N GLN A 525 20.48 13.68 -13.53
CA GLN A 525 21.10 14.79 -14.26
C GLN A 525 22.42 15.20 -13.62
N SER A 526 23.41 15.50 -14.46
CA SER A 526 24.67 16.10 -14.07
C SER A 526 24.57 17.62 -13.98
N ASP A 527 25.30 18.21 -13.03
CA ASP A 527 25.50 19.65 -12.94
C ASP A 527 26.39 20.10 -14.11
N PRO A 528 26.16 21.28 -14.72
CA PRO A 528 27.03 21.80 -15.78
C PRO A 528 28.51 21.92 -15.41
N ALA A 529 28.84 22.03 -14.11
CA ALA A 529 30.20 22.04 -13.60
C ALA A 529 30.78 20.65 -13.31
N SER A 530 30.04 19.58 -13.59
CA SER A 530 30.49 18.19 -13.43
C SER A 530 31.66 17.89 -14.38
N THR A 531 32.64 17.14 -13.88
CA THR A 531 33.78 16.66 -14.69
C THR A 531 34.00 15.18 -14.42
N ALA A 532 34.69 14.48 -15.32
CA ALA A 532 35.05 13.07 -15.14
C ALA A 532 35.72 12.78 -13.79
N SER A 533 36.63 13.66 -13.35
CA SER A 533 37.36 13.51 -12.08
C SER A 533 36.56 13.97 -10.86
N PHE A 534 35.57 14.85 -11.04
CA PHE A 534 34.70 15.36 -9.98
C PHE A 534 33.24 15.36 -10.44
N PRO A 535 32.62 14.16 -10.48
CA PRO A 535 31.22 14.02 -10.83
C PRO A 535 30.33 14.81 -9.86
N LYS A 536 29.41 15.60 -10.42
CA LYS A 536 28.47 16.41 -9.65
C LYS A 536 27.10 16.33 -10.30
N GLY A 537 26.08 15.94 -9.56
CA GLY A 537 24.72 15.96 -10.07
C GLY A 537 23.97 17.24 -9.79
N LYS A 538 22.84 17.38 -10.47
CA LYS A 538 21.92 18.50 -10.33
C LYS A 538 20.91 18.22 -9.23
N ASP A 539 20.96 19.02 -8.17
CA ASP A 539 20.06 18.89 -7.03
C ASP A 539 18.73 19.61 -7.26
N LEU A 540 17.67 19.10 -6.64
CA LEU A 540 16.35 19.72 -6.63
C LEU A 540 15.78 19.78 -5.21
N MET A 541 15.82 20.96 -4.62
CA MET A 541 15.14 21.23 -3.35
C MET A 541 13.64 21.48 -3.58
N SER A 542 12.76 20.72 -2.93
CA SER A 542 11.30 20.84 -3.05
C SER A 542 10.59 20.77 -1.69
N PHE A 543 9.39 21.32 -1.65
CA PHE A 543 8.53 21.35 -0.45
C PHE A 543 7.25 20.57 -0.72
N HIS A 544 6.86 19.77 0.26
CA HIS A 544 5.71 18.89 0.19
C HIS A 544 4.92 18.97 1.50
N GLY A 545 3.60 19.06 1.41
CA GLY A 545 2.73 19.19 2.58
C GLY A 545 1.49 18.33 2.44
N THR A 546 1.11 17.65 3.52
CA THR A 546 -0.14 16.91 3.62
C THR A 546 -0.89 17.28 4.88
N ILE A 547 -2.18 17.52 4.75
CA ILE A 547 -3.12 17.75 5.86
C ILE A 547 -4.21 16.69 5.77
N ASN A 548 -4.43 15.97 6.86
CA ASN A 548 -5.47 14.96 6.99
C ASN A 548 -6.42 15.39 8.11
N LEU A 549 -7.69 15.59 7.78
CA LEU A 549 -8.74 15.96 8.72
C LEU A 549 -9.78 14.84 8.75
N VAL A 550 -10.05 14.32 9.94
CA VAL A 550 -11.15 13.39 10.20
C VAL A 550 -12.13 14.07 11.14
N TYR A 551 -13.39 14.16 10.71
CA TYR A 551 -14.49 14.65 11.53
C TYR A 551 -15.45 13.52 11.87
N LEU A 552 -15.61 13.26 13.16
CA LEU A 552 -16.45 12.20 13.68
C LEU A 552 -17.90 12.68 13.78
N LEU A 553 -18.77 12.09 12.97
CA LEU A 553 -20.20 12.33 13.01
C LEU A 553 -20.85 11.52 14.14
N GLY A 554 -21.72 12.17 14.92
CA GLY A 554 -22.52 11.50 15.94
C GLY A 554 -21.79 11.08 17.22
N VAL A 555 -20.51 11.40 17.39
CA VAL A 555 -19.82 11.21 18.68
C VAL A 555 -20.12 12.42 19.57
N ASN A 556 -21.25 12.42 20.28
CA ASN A 556 -21.44 13.40 21.35
C ASN A 556 -20.72 12.87 22.60
N LYS A 557 -19.73 13.63 23.09
CA LYS A 557 -19.06 13.38 24.37
C LYS A 557 -19.86 13.98 25.51
#